data_AF-A0A5A9NZS8-F1
#
_entry.id   AF-A0A5A9NZS8-F1
#
_cell.length_a   1.000
_cell.length_b   1.000
_cell.length_c   1.000
_cell.angle_alpha   90.00
_cell.angle_beta   90.00
_cell.angle_gamma   90.00
#
_symmetry.space_group_name_H-M   'P 1'
#
loop_
_entity.id
_entity.type
_entity.pdbx_description
1 polymer ?
#
loop_
_entity_poly.entity_id
_entity_poly.type
_entity_poly.pdbx_seq_one_letter_code
_entity_poly.pdbx_strand_id
1 'polypeptide(L)' 'MIRFHSFYPWHSNGDYMHLCNEKDLQMLPWVKEFNKFDLYTKNSELPDVEKLKPYYQSLIDKYCPGLLRW' A
#
# COMPACT_ATOMS: atom_id res chain seq x y z
N MET A 1 -3.09 -2.83 -4.90
CA MET A 1 -1.98 -2.62 -3.95
C MET A 1 -2.36 -3.16 -2.57
N ILE A 2 -3.21 -2.48 -1.78
CA ILE A 2 -3.57 -2.87 -0.40
C ILE A 2 -3.92 -4.37 -0.27
N ARG A 3 -4.82 -4.92 -1.11
CA ARG A 3 -5.23 -6.33 -1.03
C ARG A 3 -4.08 -7.36 -1.08
N PHE A 4 -2.97 -7.05 -1.78
CA PHE A 4 -1.88 -8.00 -2.04
C PHE A 4 -0.53 -7.51 -1.52
N HIS A 5 -0.48 -6.47 -0.68
CA HIS A 5 0.79 -5.89 -0.22
C HIS A 5 1.61 -6.83 0.69
N SER A 6 0.97 -7.86 1.25
CA SER A 6 1.61 -8.87 2.10
C SER A 6 1.99 -10.14 1.32
N PHE A 7 1.71 -10.22 0.01
CA PHE A 7 1.91 -11.44 -0.77
C PHE A 7 3.33 -11.55 -1.34
N TYR A 8 4.33 -11.56 -0.45
CA TYR A 8 5.75 -11.57 -0.80
C TYR A 8 6.20 -12.69 -1.74
N PRO A 9 5.71 -13.95 -1.59
CA PRO A 9 6.02 -14.99 -2.57
C PRO A 9 5.73 -14.56 -4.01
N TRP A 10 4.62 -13.88 -4.24
CA TRP A 10 4.26 -13.37 -5.57
C TRP A 10 5.03 -12.10 -5.96
N HIS A 11 4.88 -11.02 -5.19
CA HIS A 11 5.38 -9.72 -5.65
C HIS A 11 6.88 -9.52 -5.47
N SER A 12 7.56 -10.34 -4.65
CA SER A 12 9.00 -10.24 -4.41
C SER A 12 9.76 -11.47 -4.91
N ASN A 13 9.26 -12.68 -4.67
CA ASN A 13 10.00 -13.93 -4.98
C ASN A 13 9.64 -14.55 -6.34
N GLY A 14 8.54 -14.13 -6.97
CA GLY A 14 8.11 -14.64 -8.29
C GLY A 14 7.37 -15.98 -8.25
N ASP A 15 6.91 -16.42 -7.08
CA ASP A 15 6.06 -17.60 -6.92
C ASP A 15 4.60 -17.32 -7.35
N TYR A 16 3.78 -18.38 -7.41
CA TYR A 16 2.34 -18.32 -7.71
C TYR A 16 1.96 -17.72 -9.07
N MET A 17 2.91 -17.55 -10.00
CA MET A 17 2.66 -17.02 -11.34
C MET A 17 1.64 -17.86 -12.14
N HIS A 18 1.52 -19.15 -11.85
CA HIS A 18 0.53 -20.05 -12.44
C HIS A 18 -0.93 -19.73 -12.04
N LEU A 19 -1.14 -18.93 -10.99
CA LEU A 19 -2.45 -18.44 -10.56
C LEU A 19 -2.76 -17.03 -11.08
N CYS A 20 -1.78 -16.34 -11.67
CA CYS A 20 -1.94 -14.97 -12.14
C CYS A 20 -2.67 -14.91 -13.48
N ASN A 21 -3.56 -13.94 -13.62
CA ASN A 21 -4.10 -13.51 -14.91
C ASN A 21 -3.38 -12.24 -15.42
N GLU A 22 -3.77 -11.76 -16.60
CA GLU A 22 -3.19 -10.55 -17.22
C GLU A 22 -3.26 -9.31 -16.34
N LYS A 23 -4.37 -9.12 -15.61
CA LYS A 23 -4.55 -7.99 -14.70
C LYS A 23 -3.58 -8.06 -13.53
N ASP A 24 -3.33 -9.25 -12.99
CA ASP A 24 -2.36 -9.43 -11.91
C ASP A 24 -0.95 -9.04 -12.38
N LEU A 25 -0.57 -9.47 -13.59
CA LEU A 25 0.72 -9.11 -14.21
C LEU A 25 0.85 -7.59 -14.43
N GLN A 26 -0.22 -6.92 -14.88
CA GLN A 26 -0.25 -5.46 -15.03
C GLN A 26 -0.19 -4.73 -13.68
N MET A 27 -0.72 -5.31 -12.61
CA MET A 27 -0.72 -4.73 -11.26
C MET A 27 0.59 -4.97 -10.49
N LEU A 28 1.37 -5.97 -10.86
CA LEU A 28 2.65 -6.32 -10.24
C LEU A 28 3.60 -5.10 -10.06
N PRO A 29 3.86 -4.24 -11.07
CA PRO A 29 4.71 -3.07 -10.87
C PRO A 29 4.17 -2.10 -9.81
N TRP A 30 2.84 -1.91 -9.73
CA TRP A 30 2.23 -1.03 -8.72
C TRP A 30 2.36 -1.58 -7.30
N VAL A 31 2.22 -2.90 -7.14
CA VAL A 31 2.41 -3.55 -5.82
C VAL A 31 3.88 -3.48 -5.40
N LYS A 32 4.82 -3.73 -6.32
CA LYS A 32 6.26 -3.60 -6.07
C LYS A 32 6.66 -2.18 -5.69
N GLU A 33 6.12 -1.18 -6.39
CA GLU A 33 6.43 0.22 -6.11
C GLU A 33 5.91 0.64 -4.72
N PHE A 34 4.67 0.30 -4.40
CA PHE A 34 4.11 0.52 -3.06
C PHE A 34 4.93 -0.19 -1.97
N ASN A 35 5.37 -1.44 -2.21
CA ASN A 35 6.10 -2.24 -1.24
C ASN A 35 7.44 -1.61 -0.83
N LYS A 36 8.10 -0.84 -1.71
CA LYS A 36 9.32 -0.09 -1.34
C LYS A 36 9.05 0.89 -0.19
N PHE A 37 7.93 1.60 -0.23
CA PHE A 37 7.56 2.54 0.82
C PHE A 37 7.16 1.81 2.11
N ASP A 38 6.35 0.75 2.03
CA ASP A 38 6.00 -0.08 3.20
C ASP A 38 7.25 -0.65 3.88
N LEU A 39 8.20 -1.18 3.10
CA LEU A 39 9.37 -1.84 3.66
C LEU A 39 10.40 -0.85 4.20
N TYR A 40 10.74 0.19 3.43
CA TYR A 40 11.93 1.01 3.69
C TYR A 40 11.66 2.34 4.38
N THR A 41 10.40 2.69 4.66
CA THR A 41 10.08 3.86 5.52
C THR A 41 10.06 3.52 7.01
N LYS A 42 10.20 2.24 7.37
CA LYS A 42 10.28 1.78 8.76
C LYS A 42 11.57 2.28 9.41
N ASN A 43 11.42 3.21 10.35
CA ASN A 43 12.51 3.83 11.09
C ASN A 43 12.14 3.91 12.59
N SER A 44 13.15 3.98 13.46
CA SER A 44 12.97 4.23 14.91
C SER A 44 12.51 5.65 15.21
N GLU A 45 12.86 6.60 14.35
CA GLU A 45 12.39 7.98 14.46
C GLU A 45 10.94 8.09 13.98
N LEU A 46 10.06 8.57 14.84
CA LEU A 46 8.64 8.74 14.53
C LEU A 46 8.39 10.11 13.89
N PRO A 47 7.48 10.20 12.90
CA PRO A 47 7.09 11.48 12.33
C PRO A 47 6.23 12.30 13.33
N ASP A 48 6.25 13.62 13.18
CA ASP A 48 5.33 14.51 13.88
C ASP A 48 3.90 14.35 13.31
N VAL A 49 3.08 13.59 14.03
CA VAL A 49 1.71 13.27 13.62
C VAL A 49 0.82 14.50 13.58
N GLU A 50 0.96 15.42 14.53
CA GLU A 50 0.09 16.61 14.60
C GLU A 50 0.34 17.56 13.43
N LYS A 51 1.60 17.69 13.00
CA LYS A 51 1.94 18.46 11.80
C LYS A 51 1.40 17.83 10.51
N LEU A 52 1.37 16.50 10.42
CA LEU A 52 0.94 15.78 9.20
C LEU A 52 -0.57 15.59 9.10
N LYS A 53 -1.27 15.58 10.23
CA LYS A 53 -2.70 15.28 10.32
C LYS A 53 -3.58 16.15 9.40
N PRO A 54 -3.41 17.49 9.28
CA PRO A 54 -4.24 18.29 8.39
C PRO A 54 -4.13 17.87 6.92
N TYR A 55 -2.93 17.48 6.48
CA TYR A 55 -2.70 17.00 5.11
C TYR A 55 -3.43 15.67 4.87
N TYR A 56 -3.21 14.67 5.72
CA TYR A 56 -3.88 13.36 5.55
C TYR A 56 -5.39 13.44 5.75
N GLN A 57 -5.88 14.31 6.64
CA GLN A 57 -7.31 14.56 6.80
C GLN A 57 -7.92 15.10 5.51
N SER A 58 -7.25 16.01 4.79
CA SER A 58 -7.74 16.50 3.50
C SER A 58 -7.87 15.40 2.43
N LEU A 59 -7.03 14.35 2.51
CA LEU A 59 -7.13 13.18 1.63
C LEU A 59 -8.28 12.26 2.07
N ILE A 60 -8.48 12.06 3.37
CA ILE A 60 -9.62 11.32 3.92
C ILE A 60 -10.93 11.99 3.49
N ASP A 61 -11.04 13.31 3.67
CA ASP A 61 -12.22 14.09 3.30
C ASP A 61 -12.54 14.00 1.80
N LYS A 62 -11.51 13.79 0.96
CA LYS A 62 -11.67 13.64 -0.49
C LYS A 62 -12.05 12.23 -0.91
N TYR A 63 -11.42 11.19 -0.35
CA TYR A 63 -11.50 9.83 -0.88
C TYR A 63 -12.39 8.87 -0.07
N CYS A 64 -12.55 9.10 1.23
CA CYS A 64 -13.36 8.25 2.11
C CYS A 64 -13.90 9.05 3.33
N PRO A 65 -14.71 10.10 3.10
CA PRO A 65 -15.14 11.01 4.16
C PRO A 65 -16.14 10.40 5.14
N GLY A 66 -16.24 11.03 6.32
CA GLY A 66 -17.28 10.75 7.29
C GLY A 66 -17.10 9.44 8.08
N LEU A 67 -18.19 8.97 8.66
CA LEU A 67 -18.18 7.74 9.46
C LEU A 67 -18.27 6.51 8.54
N LEU A 68 -17.25 5.66 8.60
CA LEU A 68 -17.20 4.40 7.85
C LEU A 68 -17.73 3.23 8.69
N ARG A 69 -18.18 2.16 8.01
CA ARG A 69 -18.50 0.87 8.62
C ARG A 69 -17.30 -0.05 8.46
N TRP A 70 -16.82 -0.58 9.57
CA TRP A 70 -15.62 -1.42 9.66
C TRP A 70 -15.99 -2.89 9.80
#